data_AF-A0AAU9PTM5-F1
#
_entry.id   AF-A0AAU9PTM5-F1
#
_cell.length_a   1.000
_cell.length_b   1.000
_cell.length_c   1.000
_cell.angle_alpha   90.00
_cell.angle_beta   90.00
_cell.angle_gamma   90.00
#
_symmetry.space_group_name_H-M   'P 1'
#
loop_
_entity.id
_entity.type
_entity.pdbx_description
1 polymer ?
#
loop_
_entity_poly.entity_id
_entity_poly.type
_entity_poly.pdbx_seq_one_letter_code
_entity_poly.pdbx_strand_id
1 'polypeptide(L)'
;MIVDSKTTVKQIEDAFKEFTTRDDVAIVLISQYVANMIRFVVDSYNNPIPAILEIPSKDHPYDPAHDSVLSRVKYLFNSDSVAGDRR
;
A
#
# COMPACT_ATOMS: atom_id res chain seq x y z
N MET A 1 -13.80 8.41 -0.51
CA MET A 1 -14.03 8.55 0.94
C MET A 1 -13.07 9.60 1.48
N ILE A 2 -13.52 10.49 2.36
CA ILE A 2 -12.65 11.44 3.05
C ILE A 2 -12.34 10.83 4.42
N VAL A 3 -11.07 10.78 4.80
CA VAL A 3 -10.63 10.27 6.11
C VAL A 3 -10.25 11.45 6.99
N ASP A 4 -10.90 11.55 8.15
CA ASP A 4 -10.64 12.54 9.19
C ASP A 4 -10.46 11.89 10.56
N SER A 5 -10.26 12.68 11.61
CA SER A 5 -10.08 12.19 12.98
C SER A 5 -11.30 11.47 13.58
N LYS A 6 -12.48 11.58 12.96
CA LYS A 6 -13.70 10.90 13.40
C LYS A 6 -13.90 9.57 12.68
N THR A 7 -13.13 9.34 11.61
CA THR A 7 -13.22 8.16 10.77
C THR A 7 -12.55 6.99 11.49
N THR A 8 -13.33 5.93 11.73
CA THR A 8 -12.83 4.74 12.43
C THR A 8 -12.10 3.79 11.48
N VAL A 9 -11.16 2.99 12.02
CA VAL A 9 -10.45 1.94 11.26
C VAL A 9 -11.42 1.01 10.55
N LYS A 10 -12.50 0.61 11.23
CA LYS A 10 -13.54 -0.24 10.65
C LYS A 10 -14.19 0.38 9.40
N GLN A 11 -14.50 1.67 9.43
CA GLN A 11 -15.07 2.36 8.28
C GLN A 11 -14.09 2.39 7.09
N ILE A 12 -12.79 2.51 7.36
CA ILE A 12 -11.75 2.46 6.33
C ILE A 12 -11.67 1.06 5.73
N GLU A 13 -11.69 0.01 6.55
CA GLU A 13 -11.70 -1.38 6.07
C GLU A 13 -12.93 -1.70 5.21
N ASP A 14 -14.11 -1.30 5.68
CA ASP A 14 -15.38 -1.56 4.99
C ASP A 14 -15.38 -0.84 3.63
N ALA A 15 -14.94 0.42 3.58
CA ALA A 15 -14.82 1.16 2.33
C ALA A 15 -13.76 0.58 1.38
N PHE A 16 -12.62 0.13 1.90
CA PHE A 16 -11.60 -0.53 1.09
C PHE A 16 -12.15 -1.82 0.45
N LYS A 17 -12.86 -2.65 1.22
CA LYS A 17 -13.53 -3.86 0.72
C LYS A 17 -14.60 -3.53 -0.32
N GLU A 18 -15.38 -2.48 -0.10
CA GLU A 18 -16.39 -2.02 -1.08
C GLU A 18 -15.72 -1.61 -2.40
N PHE A 19 -14.68 -0.78 -2.37
CA PHE A 19 -14.00 -0.34 -3.60
C PHE A 19 -13.26 -1.47 -4.32
N THR A 20 -12.77 -2.47 -3.59
CA THR A 20 -12.02 -3.59 -4.17
C THR A 20 -12.88 -4.74 -4.69
N THR A 21 -14.18 -4.75 -4.35
CA THR A 21 -15.17 -5.73 -4.84
C THR A 21 -16.01 -5.20 -6.00
N ARG A 22 -15.84 -3.93 -6.35
CA ARG A 22 -16.55 -3.28 -7.45
C ARG A 22 -15.88 -3.55 -8.78
N ASP A 23 -16.63 -4.15 -9.70
CA ASP A 23 -16.17 -4.49 -11.05
C ASP A 23 -15.94 -3.26 -11.95
N ASP A 24 -16.44 -2.09 -11.56
CA ASP A 24 -16.31 -0.83 -12.28
C ASP A 24 -15.13 0.04 -11.81
N VAL A 25 -14.28 -0.49 -10.93
CA VAL A 25 -13.10 0.20 -10.39
C VAL A 25 -11.83 -0.47 -10.90
N ALA A 26 -10.98 0.28 -11.60
CA ALA A 26 -9.71 -0.22 -12.11
C ALA A 26 -8.52 0.09 -11.18
N ILE A 27 -8.56 1.22 -10.45
CA ILE A 27 -7.47 1.69 -9.60
C ILE A 27 -8.07 2.29 -8.32
N VAL A 28 -7.53 1.91 -7.16
CA VAL A 28 -7.81 2.50 -5.86
C VAL A 28 -6.58 3.27 -5.38
N LEU A 29 -6.72 4.59 -5.31
CA LEU A 29 -5.70 5.46 -4.72
C LEU A 29 -5.98 5.60 -3.23
N ILE A 30 -4.98 5.32 -2.40
CA ILE A 30 -5.07 5.42 -0.93
C ILE A 30 -3.86 6.15 -0.40
N SER A 31 -4.02 7.03 0.59
CA SER A 31 -2.84 7.63 1.21
C SER A 31 -2.09 6.58 2.03
N GLN A 32 -0.75 6.57 1.97
CA GLN A 32 0.09 5.61 2.70
C GLN A 32 -0.22 5.60 4.22
N TYR A 33 -0.48 6.77 4.81
CA TYR A 33 -0.89 6.90 6.21
C TYR A 33 -2.16 6.08 6.53
N VAL A 34 -3.19 6.18 5.68
CA VAL A 34 -4.45 5.43 5.83
C VAL A 34 -4.25 3.94 5.51
N ALA A 35 -3.44 3.61 4.51
CA ALA A 35 -3.10 2.23 4.20
C ALA A 35 -2.42 1.52 5.39
N ASN A 36 -1.55 2.22 6.12
CA ASN A 36 -0.90 1.71 7.34
C ASN A 36 -1.90 1.37 8.45
N MET A 37 -3.04 2.08 8.55
CA MET A 37 -4.07 1.79 9.55
C MET A 37 -4.77 0.45 9.31
N ILE A 38 -4.80 -0.01 8.06
CA ILE A 38 -5.46 -1.26 7.62
C ILE A 38 -4.49 -2.19 6.87
N ARG A 39 -3.20 -2.14 7.23
CA ARG A 39 -2.11 -2.82 6.50
C ARG A 39 -2.38 -4.30 6.25
N PHE A 40 -2.93 -5.00 7.25
CA PHE A 40 -3.30 -6.41 7.13
C PHE A 40 -4.33 -6.67 6.01
N VAL A 41 -5.32 -5.79 5.85
CA VAL A 41 -6.35 -5.91 4.82
C VAL A 41 -5.76 -5.62 3.44
N VAL A 42 -4.95 -4.56 3.32
CA VAL A 42 -4.27 -4.19 2.08
C VAL A 42 -3.33 -5.31 1.61
N ASP A 43 -2.50 -5.85 2.49
CA ASP A 43 -1.54 -6.90 2.15
C ASP A 43 -2.24 -8.25 1.83
N SER A 44 -3.44 -8.48 2.37
CA SER A 44 -4.23 -9.67 2.05
C SER A 44 -4.92 -9.61 0.67
N TYR A 45 -4.99 -8.42 0.07
CA TYR A 45 -5.62 -8.22 -1.23
C TYR A 45 -4.66 -8.66 -2.35
N ASN A 46 -5.00 -9.76 -3.01
CA ASN A 46 -4.16 -10.38 -4.04
C ASN A 46 -4.73 -10.29 -5.46
N ASN A 47 -5.89 -9.66 -5.63
CA ASN A 47 -6.49 -9.54 -6.96
C ASN A 47 -5.72 -8.49 -7.76
N PRO A 48 -5.49 -8.72 -9.07
CA PRO A 48 -4.76 -7.77 -9.90
C PRO A 48 -5.57 -6.50 -10.22
N ILE A 49 -6.89 -6.56 -10.15
CA ILE A 49 -7.81 -5.45 -10.45
C ILE A 49 -8.92 -5.42 -9.39
N PRO A 50 -9.21 -4.23 -8.81
CA PRO A 50 -8.48 -2.96 -8.96
C PRO A 50 -7.04 -2.96 -8.44
N ALA A 51 -6.15 -2.22 -9.12
CA ALA A 51 -4.80 -1.98 -8.64
C ALA A 51 -4.80 -1.01 -7.45
N ILE A 52 -4.08 -1.34 -6.37
CA ILE A 52 -3.95 -0.49 -5.19
C ILE A 52 -2.68 0.35 -5.30
N LEU A 53 -2.79 1.67 -5.19
CA LEU A 53 -1.65 2.59 -5.24
C LEU A 53 -1.63 3.49 -4.00
N GLU A 54 -0.55 3.39 -3.23
CA GLU A 54 -0.29 4.21 -2.06
C GLU A 54 0.34 5.55 -2.46
N ILE A 55 -0.24 6.66 -2.02
CA ILE A 55 0.26 8.02 -2.29
C ILE A 55 0.63 8.75 -0.98
N PRO A 56 1.59 9.68 -1.00
CA PRO A 56 1.80 10.57 0.14
C PRO A 56 0.58 11.45 0.38
N SER A 57 0.48 12.03 1.58
CA SER A 57 -0.50 13.07 1.88
C SER A 57 0.19 14.40 2.18
N LYS A 58 -0.57 15.49 2.20
CA LYS A 58 -0.05 16.84 2.47
C LYS A 58 0.66 16.94 3.82
N ASP A 59 0.12 16.27 4.85
CA ASP A 59 0.60 16.36 6.23
C ASP A 59 1.51 15.18 6.61
N HIS A 60 1.47 14.08 5.84
CA HIS A 60 2.28 12.88 6.06
C HIS A 60 3.09 12.58 4.79
N PRO A 61 4.39 12.99 4.75
CA PRO A 61 5.26 12.70 3.62
C PRO A 61 5.48 11.19 3.47
N TYR A 62 5.87 10.77 2.26
CA TYR A 62 6.08 9.35 1.95
C TYR A 62 7.21 8.74 2.78
N ASP A 63 6.97 7.56 3.35
CA ASP A 63 7.99 6.73 3.97
C ASP A 63 8.28 5.49 3.10
N PRO A 64 9.44 5.43 2.41
CA PRO A 64 9.86 4.28 1.59
C PRO A 64 9.99 2.96 2.36
N ALA A 65 10.09 2.98 3.69
CA ALA A 65 10.23 1.76 4.49
C ALA A 65 8.93 0.94 4.57
N HIS A 66 7.78 1.57 4.36
CA HIS A 66 6.45 0.98 4.54
C HIS A 66 5.78 0.57 3.21
N ASP A 67 6.50 0.70 2.10
CA ASP A 67 6.02 0.29 0.78
C ASP A 67 6.39 -1.17 0.48
N SER A 68 5.37 -1.98 0.20
CA SER A 68 5.49 -3.40 -0.14
C SER A 68 6.19 -3.61 -1.49
N VAL A 69 6.05 -2.67 -2.43
CA VAL A 69 6.75 -2.67 -3.73
C VAL A 69 8.24 -2.42 -3.51
N LEU A 70 8.60 -1.37 -2.78
CA LEU A 70 9.99 -1.08 -2.41
C LEU A 70 10.63 -2.21 -1.58
N SER A 71 9.85 -2.87 -0.71
CA SER A 71 10.34 -4.03 0.05
C SER A 71 10.66 -5.23 -0.85
N ARG A 72 9.82 -5.50 -1.84
CA ARG A 72 10.06 -6.54 -2.85
C ARG A 72 11.26 -6.20 -3.74
N VAL A 73 11.43 -4.92 -4.05
CA VAL A 73 12.57 -4.40 -4.82
C VAL A 73 13.87 -4.44 -4.01
N LYS A 74 13.85 -4.11 -2.71
CA LYS A 74 15.02 -4.26 -1.81
C LYS A 74 15.52 -5.69 -1.75
N TYR A 75 14.63 -6.68 -1.73
CA TYR A 75 15.03 -8.09 -1.77
C TYR A 75 15.76 -8.45 -3.07
N LEU A 76 15.27 -7.94 -4.21
CA LEU A 76 15.88 -8.15 -5.53
C LEU A 76 17.25 -7.46 -5.67
N PHE A 77 17.45 -6.29 -5.07
CA PHE A 77 18.75 -5.59 -5.13
C PHE A 77 19.78 -6.10 -4.11
N ASN A 78 19.36 -6.82 -3.06
CA ASN A 78 20.28 -7.38 -2.07
C ASN A 78 20.89 -8.72 -2.53
N SER A 79 20.30 -9.41 -3.51
CA SER A 79 20.89 -10.61 -4.11
C SER A 79 22.10 -10.32 -5.02
N ASP A 80 22.24 -9.09 -5.52
CA ASP A 80 23.32 -8.72 -6.45
C ASP A 80 24.54 -8.09 -5.75
N SER A 81 24.40 -7.65 -4.49
CA SER A 81 25.49 -6.97 -3.76
C SER A 81 26.52 -7.92 -3.16
N VAL A 82 26.27 -9.24 -3.15
CA VAL A 82 27.20 -10.25 -2.59
C VAL A 82 28.12 -10.89 -3.65
N ALA A 83 27.94 -10.55 -4.93
CA ALA A 83 28.73 -11.11 -6.04
C ALA A 83 29.96 -10.26 -6.42
N GLY A 84 30.17 -9.12 -5.77
CA GLY A 84 31.19 -8.13 -6.17
C GLY A 84 32.56 -8.21 -5.49
N ASP A 85 32.71 -8.93 -4.36
CA ASP A 85 33.91 -8.83 -3.52
C ASP A 85 34.79 -10.09 -3.52
N ARG A 86 35.13 -10.58 -4.73
CA ARG A 86 36.20 -11.56 -4.93
C ARG A 86 37.03 -11.20 -6.16
N ARG A 87 37.91 -10.22 -6.03
CA ARG A 87 39.11 -10.10 -6.87
C ARG A 87 40.27 -9.57 -6.06
#